data_AF-A0A249PJR1-F1
#
_entry.id   AF-A0A249PJR1-F1
#
_cell.length_a   1.000
_cell.length_b   1.000
_cell.length_c   1.000
_cell.angle_alpha   90.00
_cell.angle_beta   90.00
_cell.angle_gamma   90.00
#
_symmetry.space_group_name_H-M   'P 1'
#
loop_
_entity.id
_entity.type
_entity.pdbx_description
1 polymer ?
#
loop_
_entity_poly.entity_id
_entity_poly.type
_entity_poly.pdbx_seq_one_letter_code
_entity_poly.pdbx_strand_id
1 'polypeptide(L)' 'MTPDEAVFELRQDGYSDVQGIKVVGNCYEIYAFTTKHERADVYMNPVNAEIVRAEIED' A
#
# COMPACT_ATOMS: atom_id res chain seq x y z
N MET A 1 7.86 -5.56 9.27
CA MET A 1 7.65 -6.34 8.05
C MET A 1 8.63 -5.90 6.98
N THR A 2 8.93 -6.75 6.02
CA THR A 2 9.69 -6.41 4.82
C THR A 2 8.76 -5.78 3.77
N PRO A 3 9.30 -5.07 2.76
CA PRO A 3 8.49 -4.58 1.64
C PRO A 3 7.68 -5.69 0.95
N ASP A 4 8.24 -6.90 0.82
CA ASP A 4 7.56 -8.03 0.18
C ASP A 4 6.36 -8.52 1.00
N GLU A 5 6.49 -8.57 2.32
CA GLU A 5 5.38 -8.88 3.24
C GLU A 5 4.30 -7.80 3.15
N ALA A 6 4.68 -6.52 3.05
CA ALA A 6 3.73 -5.42 2.89
C ALA A 6 2.93 -5.53 1.58
N VAL A 7 3.59 -5.86 0.46
CA VAL A 7 2.91 -6.10 -0.82
C VAL A 7 1.94 -7.26 -0.73
N PHE A 8 2.30 -8.33 -0.01
CA PHE A 8 1.44 -9.49 0.16
C PHE A 8 0.15 -9.13 0.92
N GLU A 9 0.25 -8.40 2.03
CA GLU A 9 -0.92 -7.94 2.80
C GLU A 9 -1.77 -6.95 1.97
N LEU A 10 -1.14 -5.98 1.30
CA LEU A 10 -1.84 -4.99 0.48
C LEU A 10 -2.70 -5.64 -0.63
N ARG A 11 -2.21 -6.76 -1.20
CA ARG A 11 -2.94 -7.55 -2.19
C ARG A 11 -4.16 -8.27 -1.60
N GLN A 12 -4.08 -8.70 -0.34
CA GLN A 12 -5.24 -9.27 0.36
C GLN A 12 -6.32 -8.22 0.63
N ASP A 13 -5.92 -6.96 0.81
CA ASP A 13 -6.82 -5.82 1.01
C ASP A 13 -7.45 -5.27 -0.29
N GLY A 14 -7.13 -5.85 -1.45
CA GLY A 14 -7.75 -5.50 -2.73
C GLY A 14 -7.00 -4.45 -3.55
N TYR A 15 -5.73 -4.19 -3.22
CA TYR A 15 -4.85 -3.38 -4.06
C TYR A 15 -4.00 -4.28 -4.97
N SER A 16 -3.97 -3.97 -6.25
CA SER A 16 -3.17 -4.64 -7.27
C SER A 16 -2.05 -3.74 -7.78
N ASP A 17 -1.15 -4.31 -8.60
CA ASP A 17 -0.20 -3.53 -9.41
C ASP A 17 0.65 -2.53 -8.63
N VAL A 18 1.25 -2.98 -7.51
CA VAL A 18 2.19 -2.17 -6.71
C VAL A 18 3.35 -1.67 -7.58
N GLN A 19 3.40 -0.36 -7.78
CA GLN A 19 4.40 0.33 -8.60
C GLN A 19 5.66 0.67 -7.80
N GLY A 20 5.53 0.85 -6.48
CA GLY A 20 6.67 1.18 -5.64
C GLY A 20 6.30 1.35 -4.18
N ILE A 21 7.32 1.23 -3.33
CA ILE A 21 7.22 1.42 -1.89
C ILE A 21 8.28 2.46 -1.49
N LYS A 22 7.84 3.49 -0.78
CA LYS A 22 8.72 4.45 -0.12
C LYS A 22 8.56 4.33 1.38
N VAL A 23 9.65 4.53 2.10
CA VAL A 23 9.62 4.64 3.56
C VAL A 23 9.59 6.12 3.91
N VAL A 24 8.50 6.58 4.52
CA VAL A 24 8.30 7.98 4.92
C VAL A 24 8.10 8.01 6.43
N GLY A 25 9.13 8.45 7.15
CA GLY A 25 9.16 8.40 8.61
C GLY A 25 9.07 6.95 9.11
N ASN A 26 7.98 6.65 9.82
CA ASN A 26 7.69 5.31 10.36
C ASN A 26 6.63 4.54 9.56
N CYS A 27 6.23 5.03 8.38
CA CYS A 27 5.21 4.40 7.54
C CYS A 27 5.79 3.99 6.18
N TYR A 28 5.15 2.99 5.56
CA TYR A 28 5.29 2.73 4.13
C TYR A 28 4.26 3.56 3.37
N GLU A 29 4.71 4.28 2.36
CA GLU A 29 3.88 4.90 1.33
C GLU A 29 4.00 4.03 0.07
N ILE A 30 2.89 3.41 -0.31
CA ILE A 30 2.83 2.37 -1.34
C ILE A 30 1.97 2.89 -2.48
N TYR A 31 2.56 2.97 -3.67
CA TYR A 31 1.86 3.33 -4.90
C TYR A 31 1.31 2.05 -5.52
N ALA A 32 -0.01 1.93 -5.61
CA ALA A 32 -0.70 0.75 -6.14
C ALA A 32 -1.93 1.15 -6.96
N PHE A 33 -2.66 0.17 -7.47
CA PHE A 33 -3.97 0.34 -8.09
C PHE A 33 -5.02 -0.41 -7.29
N THR A 34 -6.28 0.01 -7.38
CA THR A 34 -7.41 -0.77 -6.88
C THR A 34 -7.80 -1.84 -7.91
N THR A 35 -8.64 -2.82 -7.52
CA THR A 35 -9.21 -3.77 -8.48
C THR A 35 -9.98 -3.13 -9.64
N LYS A 36 -10.38 -1.86 -9.51
CA LYS A 36 -11.03 -1.08 -10.56
C LYS A 36 -10.06 -0.30 -11.44
N HIS A 37 -8.74 -0.52 -11.30
CA HIS A 37 -7.68 0.25 -11.95
C HIS A 37 -7.65 1.74 -11.57
N GLU A 38 -8.21 2.12 -10.42
CA GLU A 38 -8.03 3.47 -9.86
C GLU A 38 -6.65 3.53 -9.19
N ARG A 39 -5.95 4.66 -9.31
CA ARG A 39 -4.64 4.80 -8.67
C ARG A 39 -4.83 5.00 -7.17
N ALA A 40 -4.01 4.33 -6.37
CA ALA A 40 -4.06 4.42 -4.92
C ALA A 40 -2.69 4.69 -4.30
N ASP A 41 -2.63 5.72 -3.45
CA ASP A 41 -1.49 6.02 -2.60
C ASP A 41 -1.83 5.55 -1.18
N VAL A 42 -1.23 4.43 -0.76
CA VAL A 42 -1.56 3.72 0.49
C VAL A 42 -0.48 3.94 1.53
N TYR A 43 -0.87 4.43 2.70
CA TYR A 43 -0.01 4.57 3.86
C TYR A 43 -0.25 3.38 4.81
N MET A 44 0.78 2.57 5.01
CA MET A 44 0.73 1.35 5.81
C MET A 44 1.73 1.42 6.97
N ASN A 45 1.31 0.94 8.14
CA ASN A 45 2.19 0.74 9.28
C ASN A 45 3.05 -0.52 9.05
N PRO A 46 4.39 -0.38 8.97
CA PRO A 46 5.29 -1.49 8.64
C PRO A 46 5.47 -2.50 9.77
N VAL A 47 4.90 -2.26 10.96
CA VAL A 47 4.97 -3.18 12.11
C VAL A 47 3.86 -4.22 12.07
N ASN A 48 2.63 -3.79 11.76
CA ASN A 48 1.41 -4.61 11.87
C ASN A 48 0.59 -4.68 10.56
N ALA A 49 1.10 -4.13 9.45
CA ALA A 49 0.43 -4.06 8.16
C ALA A 49 -0.87 -3.23 8.13
N GLU A 50 -1.15 -2.44 9.17
CA GLU A 50 -2.37 -1.64 9.24
C GLU A 50 -2.33 -0.50 8.22
N ILE A 51 -3.32 -0.43 7.34
CA ILE A 51 -3.52 0.71 6.44
C ILE A 51 -4.06 1.87 7.26
N VAL A 52 -3.21 2.87 7.48
CA VAL A 52 -3.57 4.08 8.26
C VAL A 52 -4.28 5.13 7.41
N ARG A 53 -4.04 5.11 6.09
CA ARG A 53 -4.69 6.01 5.11
C ARG A 53 -4.55 5.41 3.72
N ALA A 54 -5.57 5.60 2.89
CA ALA A 54 -5.49 5.34 1.46
C ALA A 54 -6.15 6.51 0.71
N GLU A 55 -5.46 7.04 -0.28
CA GLU A 55 -6.01 8.04 -1.20
C GLU A 55 -6.22 7.39 -2.55
N ILE A 56 -7.46 7.39 -3.03
CA ILE A 56 -7.82 6.81 -4.33
C ILE A 56 -8.09 7.98 -5.27
N GLU A 57 -7.34 8.06 -6.36
CA GLU A 57 -7.52 9.03 -7.43
C GLU A 57 -8.39 8.39 -8.54
N ASP A 58 -9.49 9.07 -8.89
CA ASP A 58 -10.41 8.77 -10.01
C ASP A 58 -9.81 9.16 -11.38
#